data_AF-A0A839VBQ7-F1
#
_entry.id   AF-A0A839VBQ7-F1
#
_cell.length_a   1.000
_cell.length_b   1.000
_cell.length_c   1.000
_cell.angle_alpha   90.00
_cell.angle_beta   90.00
_cell.angle_gamma   90.00
#
_symmetry.space_group_name_H-M   'P 1'
#
loop_
_entity.id
_entity.type
_entity.pdbx_description
1 polymer ?
#
loop_
_entity_poly.entity_id
_entity_poly.type
_entity_poly.pdbx_seq_one_letter_code
_entity_poly.pdbx_strand_id
1 'polypeptide(L)'
;MPSINTPDHNTPPPSHQDFHWIHGSGKDERFAGFIELARDVACGVHTCLQLIHGSNLVREMNLDAEVEEANSPAIGVSDTGSLLHLSLAATALLQYVADDHIAQLNAL
;
A
#
# COMPACT_ATOMS: atom_id res chain seq x y z
N MET A 1 48.57 13.93 27.44
CA MET A 1 48.32 14.53 26.12
C MET A 1 46.97 14.03 25.61
N PRO A 2 46.18 14.87 24.92
CA PRO A 2 44.75 15.03 25.18
C PRO A 2 43.85 14.09 24.38
N SER A 3 42.70 13.75 25.00
CA SER A 3 41.53 13.15 24.37
C SER A 3 41.09 13.93 23.14
N ILE A 4 41.09 13.28 21.99
CA ILE A 4 40.34 13.74 20.82
C ILE A 4 38.90 13.25 21.03
N ASN A 5 38.10 14.07 21.72
CA ASN A 5 36.64 14.00 21.59
C ASN A 5 36.30 14.61 20.23
N THR A 6 36.15 13.77 19.22
CA THR A 6 35.58 14.17 17.94
C THR A 6 34.12 14.54 18.19
N PRO A 7 33.68 15.76 17.85
CA PRO A 7 32.32 16.21 18.11
C PRO A 7 31.32 15.44 17.26
N ASP A 8 30.16 15.18 17.87
CA ASP A 8 28.97 14.59 17.28
C ASP A 8 28.75 15.05 15.83
N HIS A 9 28.60 14.08 14.92
CA HIS A 9 28.00 14.33 13.64
C HIS A 9 26.58 14.85 13.87
N ASN A 10 26.43 16.18 13.84
CA ASN A 10 25.18 16.89 13.60
C ASN A 10 24.65 16.47 12.22
N THR A 11 24.08 15.27 12.18
CA THR A 11 23.35 14.76 11.04
C THR A 11 22.09 15.61 10.97
N PRO A 12 21.87 16.40 9.91
CA PRO A 12 20.65 17.18 9.80
C PRO A 12 19.46 16.22 9.89
N PRO A 13 18.39 16.57 10.63
CA PRO A 13 17.23 15.72 10.71
C PRO A 13 16.70 15.45 9.29
N PRO A 14 16.20 14.25 9.01
CA PRO A 14 15.62 13.93 7.71
C PRO A 14 14.60 15.01 7.35
N SER A 15 14.73 15.58 6.15
CA SER A 15 13.81 16.60 5.65
C SER A 15 12.45 16.03 5.25
N HIS A 16 12.33 14.69 5.20
CA HIS A 16 11.06 14.02 5.00
C HIS A 16 10.38 13.83 6.34
N GLN A 17 9.12 14.21 6.41
CA GLN A 17 8.21 13.72 7.44
C GLN A 17 7.53 12.47 6.90
N ASP A 18 7.31 11.51 7.78
CA ASP A 18 6.50 10.34 7.45
C ASP A 18 5.10 10.80 7.05
N PHE A 19 4.54 10.11 6.07
CA PHE A 19 3.22 10.43 5.55
C PHE A 19 2.16 9.94 6.56
N HIS A 20 1.29 10.85 7.01
CA HIS A 20 0.20 10.55 7.94
C HIS A 20 -1.13 11.16 7.46
N TRP A 21 -2.23 10.47 7.73
CA TRP A 21 -3.59 10.92 7.45
C TRP A 21 -4.29 11.52 8.68
N ILE A 22 -3.95 11.04 9.89
CA ILE A 22 -4.56 11.42 11.16
C ILE A 22 -3.71 12.52 11.81
N HIS A 23 -4.37 13.62 12.15
CA HIS A 23 -3.73 14.81 12.69
C HIS A 23 -4.34 15.19 14.05
N GLY A 24 -3.65 16.04 14.82
CA GLY A 24 -4.12 16.51 16.11
C GLY A 24 -4.10 15.42 17.19
N SER A 25 -5.09 15.43 18.09
CA SER A 25 -5.16 14.49 19.22
C SER A 25 -5.34 13.03 18.80
N GLY A 26 -5.87 12.79 17.58
CA GLY A 26 -6.08 11.44 17.08
C GLY A 26 -4.79 10.69 16.73
N LYS A 27 -3.66 11.38 16.56
CA LYS A 27 -2.40 10.75 16.13
C LYS A 27 -1.81 9.81 17.18
N ASP A 28 -2.08 10.09 18.46
CA ASP A 28 -1.54 9.35 19.60
C ASP A 28 -2.52 8.25 20.06
N GLU A 29 -3.63 8.06 19.34
CA GLU A 29 -4.59 7.00 19.61
C GLU A 29 -3.98 5.62 19.33
N ARG A 30 -4.35 4.63 20.15
CA ARG A 30 -3.76 3.28 20.14
C ARG A 30 -3.75 2.61 18.75
N PHE A 31 -4.72 2.91 17.89
CA PHE A 31 -4.86 2.30 16.56
C PHE A 31 -4.63 3.26 15.40
N ALA A 32 -4.14 4.48 15.65
CA ALA A 32 -3.99 5.49 14.60
C ALA A 32 -3.16 4.97 13.42
N GLY A 33 -1.96 4.45 13.69
CA GLY A 33 -1.08 3.90 12.64
C GLY A 33 -1.69 2.69 11.90
N PHE A 34 -2.40 1.81 12.61
CA PHE A 34 -3.09 0.68 11.97
C PHE A 34 -4.21 1.15 11.02
N ILE A 35 -4.99 2.16 11.42
CA ILE A 35 -6.08 2.71 10.59
C ILE A 35 -5.51 3.38 9.33
N GLU A 36 -4.43 4.13 9.46
CA GLU A 36 -3.73 4.74 8.32
C GLU A 36 -3.23 3.68 7.34
N LEU A 37 -2.53 2.66 7.85
CA LEU A 37 -2.06 1.53 7.05
C LEU A 37 -3.21 0.79 6.38
N ALA A 38 -4.27 0.48 7.12
CA ALA A 38 -5.45 -0.23 6.61
C ALA A 38 -6.10 0.54 5.46
N ARG A 39 -6.23 1.86 5.60
CA ARG A 39 -6.75 2.74 4.56
C ARG A 39 -5.89 2.69 3.31
N ASP A 40 -4.57 2.83 3.44
CA ASP A 40 -3.66 2.88 2.29
C ASP A 40 -3.59 1.54 1.56
N VAL A 41 -3.53 0.43 2.30
CA VAL A 41 -3.61 -0.91 1.72
C VAL A 41 -4.95 -1.12 1.01
N ALA A 42 -6.08 -0.75 1.64
CA ALA A 42 -7.40 -0.90 1.03
C ALA A 42 -7.53 -0.07 -0.26
N CYS A 43 -7.06 1.17 -0.26
CA CYS A 43 -7.02 2.02 -1.46
C CYS A 43 -6.16 1.38 -2.56
N GLY A 44 -4.94 0.94 -2.22
CA GLY A 44 -4.04 0.31 -3.20
C GLY A 44 -4.61 -0.96 -3.81
N VAL A 45 -5.16 -1.85 -2.97
CA VAL A 45 -5.84 -3.08 -3.42
C VAL A 45 -7.03 -2.75 -4.30
N HIS A 46 -7.87 -1.79 -3.90
CA HIS A 46 -9.02 -1.39 -4.70
C HIS A 46 -8.62 -0.89 -6.09
N THR A 47 -7.60 -0.03 -6.18
CA THR A 47 -7.06 0.45 -7.45
C THR A 47 -6.50 -0.69 -8.30
N CYS A 48 -5.77 -1.64 -7.71
CA CYS A 48 -5.28 -2.80 -8.44
C CYS A 48 -6.44 -3.61 -9.05
N LEU A 49 -7.49 -3.87 -8.27
CA LEU A 49 -8.68 -4.60 -8.74
C LEU A 49 -9.43 -3.85 -9.85
N GLN A 50 -9.52 -2.52 -9.78
CA GLN A 50 -10.11 -1.71 -10.84
C GLN A 50 -9.32 -1.82 -12.15
N LEU A 51 -7.98 -1.74 -12.08
CA LEU A 51 -7.11 -1.87 -13.26
C LEU A 51 -7.22 -3.26 -13.90
N ILE A 52 -7.23 -4.31 -13.06
CA ILE A 52 -7.42 -5.70 -13.47
C ILE A 52 -8.77 -5.86 -14.18
N HIS A 53 -9.85 -5.44 -13.52
CA HIS A 53 -11.20 -5.59 -14.04
C HIS A 53 -11.39 -4.82 -15.35
N GLY A 54 -11.02 -3.54 -15.39
CA GLY A 54 -11.14 -2.73 -16.60
C GLY A 54 -10.34 -3.29 -17.77
N SER A 55 -9.15 -3.82 -17.51
CA SER A 55 -8.32 -4.43 -18.56
C SER A 55 -8.86 -5.77 -19.04
N ASN A 56 -9.46 -6.57 -18.15
CA ASN A 56 -10.14 -7.80 -18.56
C ASN A 56 -11.37 -7.50 -19.41
N LEU A 57 -12.16 -6.49 -19.04
CA LEU A 57 -13.33 -6.08 -19.81
C LEU A 57 -12.94 -5.64 -21.23
N VAL A 58 -11.88 -4.83 -21.37
CA VAL A 58 -11.39 -4.44 -22.70
C VAL A 58 -10.95 -5.65 -23.53
N ARG A 59 -10.25 -6.62 -22.91
CA ARG A 59 -9.83 -7.85 -23.61
C ARG A 59 -11.03 -8.68 -24.07
N GLU A 60 -12.05 -8.80 -23.23
CA GLU A 60 -13.29 -9.52 -23.57
C GLU A 60 -14.01 -8.83 -24.73
N MET A 61 -14.15 -7.50 -24.69
CA MET A 61 -14.75 -6.73 -25.79
C MET A 61 -13.99 -6.90 -27.11
N ASN A 62 -12.66 -7.01 -27.05
CA ASN A 62 -11.84 -7.20 -28.24
C ASN A 62 -11.95 -8.60 -28.87
N LEU A 63 -12.53 -9.59 -28.18
CA LEU A 63 -12.71 -10.92 -28.77
C LEU A 63 -13.69 -10.90 -29.95
N ASP A 64 -14.66 -10.00 -29.89
CA ASP A 64 -15.71 -9.85 -30.90
C ASP A 64 -15.46 -8.63 -31.82
N ALA A 65 -14.40 -7.85 -31.59
CA ALA A 65 -14.11 -6.63 -32.34
C ALA A 65 -13.29 -6.92 -33.61
N GLU A 66 -13.49 -6.12 -34.65
CA GLU A 66 -12.57 -6.09 -35.78
C GLU A 66 -11.20 -5.56 -35.33
N VAL A 67 -10.13 -5.96 -36.02
CA VAL A 67 -8.74 -5.63 -35.63
C VAL A 67 -8.52 -4.12 -35.54
N GLU A 68 -9.19 -3.34 -36.41
CA GLU A 68 -9.08 -1.87 -36.43
C GLU A 68 -9.89 -1.18 -35.32
N GLU A 69 -10.83 -1.90 -34.69
CA GLU A 69 -11.70 -1.40 -33.61
C GLU A 69 -11.23 -1.83 -32.21
N ALA A 70 -10.23 -2.73 -32.14
CA ALA A 70 -9.72 -3.27 -30.88
C ALA A 70 -8.99 -2.20 -30.06
N ASN A 71 -9.38 -2.09 -28.78
CA ASN A 71 -8.78 -1.14 -27.85
C ASN A 71 -7.62 -1.76 -27.07
N SER A 72 -6.59 -0.99 -26.75
CA SER A 72 -5.51 -1.50 -25.88
C SER A 72 -5.96 -1.50 -24.41
N PRO A 73 -5.86 -2.63 -23.68
CA PRO A 73 -6.13 -2.64 -22.24
C PRO A 73 -5.09 -1.81 -21.50
N ALA A 74 -5.47 -1.26 -20.33
CA ALA A 74 -4.61 -0.38 -19.55
C ALA A 74 -3.35 -1.08 -19.00
N ILE A 75 -3.44 -2.39 -18.73
CA ILE A 75 -2.31 -3.23 -18.31
C ILE A 75 -2.26 -4.51 -19.14
N GLY A 76 -1.11 -5.19 -19.16
CA GLY A 76 -0.94 -6.48 -19.83
C GLY A 76 -1.43 -7.68 -19.00
N VAL A 77 -1.51 -8.87 -19.59
CA VAL A 77 -1.96 -10.09 -18.90
C VAL A 77 -0.99 -10.47 -17.76
N SER A 78 0.31 -10.32 -17.99
CA SER A 78 1.34 -10.54 -16.97
C SER A 78 1.21 -9.56 -15.80
N ASP A 79 0.90 -8.29 -16.11
CA ASP A 79 0.71 -7.25 -15.09
C ASP A 79 -0.54 -7.53 -14.26
N THR A 80 -1.62 -8.02 -14.89
CA THR A 80 -2.83 -8.47 -14.19
C THR A 80 -2.50 -9.52 -13.12
N GLY A 81 -1.71 -10.54 -13.47
CA GLY A 81 -1.27 -11.56 -12.50
C GLY A 81 -0.40 -10.97 -11.39
N SER A 82 0.50 -10.05 -11.73
CA SER A 82 1.41 -9.40 -10.78
C SER A 82 0.65 -8.50 -9.78
N LEU A 83 -0.30 -7.70 -10.26
CA LEU A 83 -1.13 -6.85 -9.41
C LEU A 83 -2.08 -7.66 -8.53
N LEU A 84 -2.61 -8.79 -9.03
CA LEU A 84 -3.43 -9.68 -8.20
C LEU A 84 -2.59 -10.28 -7.07
N HIS A 85 -1.38 -10.75 -7.37
CA HIS A 85 -0.46 -11.27 -6.35
C HIS A 85 -0.12 -10.19 -5.33
N LEU A 86 0.24 -8.98 -5.78
CA LEU A 86 0.49 -7.85 -4.90
C LEU A 86 -0.71 -7.54 -3.99
N SER A 87 -1.92 -7.57 -4.55
CA SER A 87 -3.16 -7.35 -3.80
C SER A 87 -3.35 -8.40 -2.70
N LEU A 88 -3.13 -9.68 -3.02
CA LEU A 88 -3.21 -10.78 -2.07
C LEU A 88 -2.15 -10.68 -0.96
N ALA A 89 -0.92 -10.32 -1.32
CA ALA A 89 0.16 -10.14 -0.36
C ALA A 89 -0.13 -8.95 0.58
N ALA A 90 -0.65 -7.84 0.04
CA ALA A 90 -0.99 -6.66 0.82
C ALA A 90 -2.14 -6.93 1.79
N THR A 91 -3.19 -7.65 1.37
CA THR A 91 -4.29 -8.04 2.27
C THR A 91 -3.84 -9.02 3.34
N ALA A 92 -2.95 -9.96 3.02
CA ALA A 92 -2.37 -10.87 4.01
C ALA A 92 -1.53 -10.13 5.06
N LEU A 93 -0.74 -9.12 4.65
CA LEU A 93 -0.01 -8.25 5.57
C LEU A 93 -0.98 -7.49 6.48
N LEU A 94 -2.06 -6.94 5.94
CA LEU A 94 -3.05 -6.23 6.73
C LEU A 94 -3.74 -7.15 7.75
N GLN A 95 -4.07 -8.38 7.35
CA GLN A 95 -4.64 -9.39 8.24
C GLN A 95 -3.67 -9.73 9.37
N TYR A 96 -2.39 -9.97 9.07
CA TYR A 96 -1.37 -10.26 10.07
C TYR A 96 -1.26 -9.14 11.12
N VAL A 97 -1.22 -7.88 10.67
CA VAL A 97 -1.16 -6.73 11.59
C VAL A 97 -2.44 -6.63 12.42
N ALA A 98 -3.61 -6.90 11.83
CA ALA A 98 -4.87 -6.90 12.57
C ALA A 98 -4.90 -7.98 13.66
N ASP A 99 -4.45 -9.20 13.35
CA ASP A 99 -4.40 -10.31 14.30
C ASP A 99 -3.46 -10.00 15.49
N ASP A 100 -2.32 -9.35 15.23
CA ASP A 100 -1.40 -8.89 16.27
C ASP A 100 -2.06 -7.84 17.19
N HIS A 101 -2.75 -6.85 16.63
CA HIS A 101 -3.48 -5.85 17.44
C HIS A 101 -4.63 -6.48 18.25
N ILE A 102 -5.33 -7.48 17.70
CA ILE A 102 -6.37 -8.23 18.42
C ILE A 102 -5.75 -9.01 19.59
N ALA A 103 -4.61 -9.67 19.38
CA ALA A 103 -3.91 -10.39 20.44
C ALA A 103 -3.47 -9.47 21.57
N GLN A 104 -2.93 -8.29 21.24
CA GLN A 104 -2.55 -7.27 22.23
C GLN A 104 -3.75 -6.76 23.03
N LEU A 105 -4.90 -6.56 22.39
CA LEU A 105 -6.13 -6.14 23.07
C LEU A 105 -6.67 -7.20 24.04
N ASN A 106 -6.63 -8.47 23.64
CA ASN A 106 -7.12 -9.58 24.48
C ASN A 106 -6.18 -9.88 25.66
N ALA A 107 -4.96 -9.36 25.66
CA ALA A 107 -3.99 -9.50 26.74
C ALA A 107 -4.12 -8.43 27.85
N LEU A 108 -5.02 -7.45 27.67
CA LEU A 108 -5.32 -6.37 28.63
C LEU A 108 -6.55 -6.70 29.49
#